data_AF-A0A942GXF2-F1
#
_entry.id   AF-A0A942GXF2-F1
#
_cell.length_a   1.000
_cell.length_b   1.000
_cell.length_c   1.000
_cell.angle_alpha   90.00
_cell.angle_beta   90.00
_cell.angle_gamma   90.00
#
_symmetry.space_group_name_H-M   'P 1'
#
loop_
_entity.id
_entity.type
_entity.pdbx_description
1 polymer ?
#
loop_
_entity_poly.entity_id
_entity_poly.type
_entity_poly.pdbx_seq_one_letter_code
_entity_poly.pdbx_strand_id
1 'polypeptide(L)'
;MKRTLIAALVVLATLGHAQTQSPAGPPKTVTISAKGTDVKTILGDLFTQAKKNYVIAPGTYMALHLSLSDVEFDEALQIICTTAKLKFEVQNGIYYISIQKPLIAPAPPTNDSTPKLLPSTVETKVTPVPTQSTNPPSIKTAKEALTKKVSVRFAKVDIHTLMKVLGRQAGVEIEVLPTVPLYKLDARLSQLTLEKALTQITTAANLEFVATEKGTIEIRLKKALDPSLD
;
A
#
# COMPACT_ATOMS: atom_id res chain seq x y z
N MET A 1 -15.25 -24.87 -88.32
CA MET A 1 -14.94 -23.50 -87.83
C MET A 1 -14.91 -23.53 -86.31
N LYS A 2 -13.97 -22.79 -85.73
CA LYS A 2 -13.34 -23.04 -84.42
C LYS A 2 -14.22 -22.54 -83.26
N ARG A 3 -14.44 -23.36 -82.24
CA ARG A 3 -15.15 -23.00 -80.99
C ARG A 3 -14.18 -22.28 -80.07
N THR A 4 -14.40 -20.99 -79.85
CA THR A 4 -13.58 -20.15 -78.97
C THR A 4 -13.96 -20.36 -77.51
N LEU A 5 -12.93 -20.67 -76.75
CA LEU A 5 -12.79 -20.71 -75.30
C LEU A 5 -12.76 -19.28 -74.76
N ILE A 6 -13.47 -18.95 -73.66
CA ILE A 6 -12.99 -17.94 -72.70
C ILE A 6 -13.24 -18.48 -71.29
N ALA A 7 -12.14 -18.50 -70.55
CA ALA A 7 -11.91 -19.17 -69.29
C ALA A 7 -12.61 -18.50 -68.11
N ALA A 8 -13.02 -19.36 -67.17
CA ALA A 8 -13.57 -18.98 -65.88
C ALA A 8 -12.46 -18.51 -64.93
N LEU A 9 -12.78 -17.42 -64.24
CA LEU A 9 -12.08 -16.73 -63.17
C LEU A 9 -11.77 -17.68 -62.00
N VAL A 10 -10.50 -17.85 -61.63
CA VAL A 10 -10.09 -18.47 -60.35
C VAL A 10 -9.29 -17.46 -59.53
N VAL A 11 -9.70 -17.38 -58.28
CA VAL A 11 -9.38 -16.43 -57.23
C VAL A 11 -8.16 -16.91 -56.42
N LEU A 12 -7.55 -15.98 -55.66
CA LEU A 12 -6.93 -16.16 -54.33
C LEU A 12 -5.39 -16.35 -54.26
N ALA A 13 -4.68 -15.34 -53.76
CA ALA A 13 -3.83 -15.39 -52.55
C ALA A 13 -3.02 -14.09 -52.38
N THR A 14 -3.50 -13.19 -51.52
CA THR A 14 -2.78 -11.99 -51.05
C THR A 14 -1.89 -12.36 -49.86
N LEU A 15 -0.57 -12.31 -50.00
CA LEU A 15 0.37 -12.33 -48.87
C LEU A 15 0.53 -10.92 -48.29
N GLY A 16 -0.46 -10.48 -47.51
CA GLY A 16 -0.31 -9.35 -46.59
C GLY A 16 0.26 -9.86 -45.27
N HIS A 17 1.55 -9.62 -45.02
CA HIS A 17 2.11 -9.75 -43.68
C HIS A 17 1.58 -8.58 -42.83
N ALA A 18 0.48 -8.79 -42.12
CA ALA A 18 0.06 -7.93 -41.04
C ALA A 18 1.05 -8.10 -39.88
N GLN A 19 1.95 -7.12 -39.70
CA GLN A 19 2.58 -6.92 -38.40
C GLN A 19 1.47 -6.52 -37.43
N THR A 20 1.06 -7.44 -36.58
CA THR A 20 0.23 -7.14 -35.41
C THR A 20 1.09 -6.32 -34.44
N GLN A 21 1.22 -5.02 -34.69
CA GLN A 21 1.54 -4.06 -33.64
C GLN A 21 0.41 -4.17 -32.62
N SER A 22 0.70 -4.84 -31.51
CA SER A 22 -0.13 -4.77 -30.32
C SER A 22 -0.33 -3.29 -30.01
N PRO A 23 -1.56 -2.81 -29.79
CA PRO A 23 -1.77 -1.43 -29.40
C PRO A 23 -1.09 -1.26 -28.03
N ALA A 24 0.09 -0.63 -28.04
CA ALA A 24 0.66 -0.05 -26.84
C ALA A 24 -0.40 0.92 -26.33
N GLY A 25 -1.08 0.54 -25.25
CA GLY A 25 -1.95 1.45 -24.51
C GLY A 25 -1.15 2.73 -24.19
N PRO A 26 -1.81 3.87 -24.02
CA PRO A 26 -1.11 5.13 -23.77
C PRO A 26 -0.12 4.93 -22.60
N PRO A 27 1.15 5.33 -22.77
CA PRO A 27 2.15 5.20 -21.72
C PRO A 27 1.62 5.91 -20.47
N LYS A 28 1.61 5.20 -19.34
CA LYS A 28 1.08 5.74 -18.07
C LYS A 28 2.18 6.55 -17.41
N THR A 29 2.47 7.68 -18.01
CA THR A 29 3.45 8.63 -17.50
C THR A 29 2.86 9.45 -16.36
N VAL A 30 3.74 9.94 -15.49
CA VAL A 30 3.42 10.72 -14.32
C VAL A 30 4.19 12.03 -14.35
N THR A 31 3.59 13.07 -13.77
CA THR A 31 4.21 14.38 -13.63
C THR A 31 4.13 14.82 -12.17
N ILE A 32 5.26 15.10 -11.56
CA ILE A 32 5.41 15.41 -10.14
C ILE A 32 6.35 16.60 -10.02
N SER A 33 5.94 17.63 -9.28
CA SER A 33 6.82 18.74 -8.90
C SER A 33 6.80 18.91 -7.39
N ALA A 34 7.98 18.94 -6.78
CA ALA A 34 8.16 19.04 -5.34
C ALA A 34 9.27 20.02 -5.03
N LYS A 35 9.03 20.97 -4.11
CA LYS A 35 9.97 22.01 -3.70
C LYS A 35 10.11 22.01 -2.19
N GLY A 36 10.86 21.04 -1.66
CA GLY A 36 10.94 20.80 -0.22
C GLY A 36 9.68 20.10 0.32
N THR A 37 9.00 19.32 -0.51
CA THR A 37 7.78 18.61 -0.13
C THR A 37 8.14 17.30 0.57
N ASP A 38 7.36 16.90 1.57
CA ASP A 38 7.56 15.62 2.27
C ASP A 38 7.39 14.42 1.31
N VAL A 39 8.29 13.44 1.42
CA VAL A 39 8.34 12.26 0.56
C VAL A 39 7.04 11.47 0.58
N LYS A 40 6.29 11.44 1.68
CA LYS A 40 5.01 10.73 1.73
C LYS A 40 3.95 11.40 0.87
N THR A 41 3.94 12.73 0.83
CA THR A 41 3.03 13.49 -0.05
C THR A 41 3.38 13.22 -1.51
N ILE A 42 4.66 13.29 -1.85
CA ILE A 42 5.16 13.02 -3.21
C ILE A 42 4.79 11.61 -3.67
N LEU A 43 5.05 10.60 -2.83
CA LEU A 43 4.66 9.21 -3.09
C LEU A 43 3.13 9.08 -3.19
N GLY A 44 2.38 9.74 -2.31
CA GLY A 44 0.92 9.72 -2.36
C GLY A 44 0.36 10.27 -3.68
N ASP A 45 0.94 11.33 -4.21
CA ASP A 45 0.56 11.92 -5.50
C ASP A 45 0.92 11.01 -6.67
N LEU A 46 2.14 10.44 -6.65
CA LEU A 46 2.61 9.47 -7.65
C LEU A 46 1.66 8.27 -7.78
N PHE A 47 1.35 7.62 -6.66
CA PHE A 47 0.48 6.45 -6.63
C PHE A 47 -0.99 6.80 -6.93
N THR A 48 -1.41 8.03 -6.63
CA THR A 48 -2.74 8.52 -6.99
C THR A 48 -2.89 8.69 -8.50
N GLN A 49 -1.89 9.25 -9.18
CA GLN A 49 -1.88 9.37 -10.66
C GLN A 49 -1.90 7.99 -11.32
N ALA A 50 -1.07 7.06 -10.83
CA ALA A 50 -0.98 5.71 -11.37
C ALA A 50 -2.13 4.77 -10.97
N LYS A 51 -2.99 5.18 -10.02
CA LYS A 51 -4.09 4.38 -9.45
C LYS A 51 -3.61 3.03 -8.89
N LYS A 52 -2.45 3.02 -8.23
CA LYS A 52 -1.83 1.82 -7.61
C LYS A 52 -1.95 1.84 -6.09
N ASN A 53 -1.92 0.68 -5.46
CA ASN A 53 -1.99 0.52 -4.01
C ASN A 53 -0.58 0.56 -3.40
N TYR A 54 -0.43 1.20 -2.24
CA TYR A 54 0.84 1.31 -1.54
C TYR A 54 0.68 1.42 -0.02
N VAL A 55 1.76 1.08 0.67
CA VAL A 55 1.93 1.29 2.12
C VAL A 55 3.33 1.87 2.37
N ILE A 56 3.40 2.94 3.15
CA ILE A 56 4.66 3.57 3.55
C ILE A 56 4.93 3.24 5.02
N ALA A 57 6.11 2.67 5.30
CA ALA A 57 6.54 2.35 6.64
C ALA A 57 6.63 3.62 7.50
N PRO A 58 6.29 3.55 8.81
CA PRO A 58 6.42 4.69 9.72
C PRO A 58 7.88 5.14 9.85
N GLY A 59 8.11 6.41 10.17
CA GLY A 59 9.45 6.98 10.29
C GLY A 59 10.05 7.53 8.99
N THR A 60 9.37 7.36 7.86
CA THR A 60 9.77 7.92 6.56
C THR A 60 9.43 9.41 6.48
N TYR A 61 10.36 10.26 6.91
CA TYR A 61 10.22 11.71 6.83
C TYR A 61 11.46 12.29 6.14
N MET A 62 11.30 12.78 4.92
CA MET A 62 12.33 13.52 4.19
C MET A 62 11.66 14.52 3.25
N ALA A 63 12.19 15.75 3.20
CA ALA A 63 11.79 16.73 2.21
C ALA A 63 12.60 16.54 0.94
N LEU A 64 11.94 16.47 -0.22
CA LEU A 64 12.59 16.35 -1.51
C LEU A 64 12.36 17.59 -2.38
N HIS A 65 13.35 17.90 -3.21
CA HIS A 65 13.28 18.90 -4.26
C HIS A 65 13.53 18.19 -5.59
N LEU A 66 12.47 17.99 -6.37
CA LEU A 66 12.52 17.28 -7.65
C LEU A 66 11.41 17.75 -8.58
N SER A 67 11.64 17.59 -9.89
CA SER A 67 10.63 17.82 -10.92
C SER A 67 10.75 16.71 -11.95
N LEU A 68 9.69 15.92 -12.09
CA LEU A 68 9.55 14.83 -13.06
C LEU A 68 8.41 15.19 -13.99
N SER A 69 8.64 15.11 -15.30
CA SER A 69 7.65 15.43 -16.33
C SER A 69 7.60 14.30 -17.34
N ASP A 70 6.41 13.76 -17.57
CA ASP A 70 6.17 12.68 -18.53
C ASP A 70 7.10 11.46 -18.32
N VAL A 71 7.31 11.08 -17.05
CA VAL A 71 8.19 9.96 -16.67
C VAL A 71 7.34 8.71 -16.44
N GLU A 72 7.81 7.53 -16.84
CA GLU A 72 7.13 6.27 -16.54
C GLU A 72 7.02 6.04 -15.02
N PHE A 73 5.91 5.43 -14.58
CA PHE A 73 5.64 5.26 -13.15
C PHE A 73 6.76 4.54 -12.39
N ASP A 74 7.25 3.42 -12.90
CA ASP A 74 8.26 2.60 -12.20
C ASP A 74 9.62 3.32 -12.13
N GLU A 75 9.95 4.11 -13.17
CA GLU A 75 11.15 4.96 -13.19
C GLU A 75 11.02 6.12 -12.19
N ALA A 76 9.88 6.82 -12.19
CA ALA A 76 9.61 7.89 -11.24
C ALA A 76 9.67 7.39 -9.79
N LEU A 77 9.09 6.21 -9.52
CA LEU A 77 9.17 5.56 -8.20
C LEU A 77 10.62 5.27 -7.81
N GLN A 78 11.41 4.68 -8.72
CA GLN A 78 12.81 4.37 -8.48
C GLN A 78 13.63 5.63 -8.17
N ILE A 79 13.41 6.73 -8.91
CA ILE A 79 14.09 8.00 -8.69
C ILE A 79 13.77 8.56 -7.30
N ILE A 80 12.48 8.60 -6.93
CA ILE A 80 12.03 9.12 -5.63
C ILE A 80 12.61 8.27 -4.49
N CYS A 81 12.54 6.94 -4.60
CA CYS A 81 13.08 6.04 -3.59
C CYS A 81 14.59 6.17 -3.44
N THR A 82 15.33 6.21 -4.55
CA THR A 82 16.80 6.36 -4.53
C THR A 82 17.21 7.70 -3.90
N THR A 83 16.53 8.79 -4.25
CA THR A 83 16.81 10.14 -3.72
C THR A 83 16.55 10.21 -2.21
N ALA A 84 15.48 9.56 -1.74
CA ALA A 84 15.09 9.55 -0.34
C ALA A 84 15.76 8.44 0.50
N LYS A 85 16.70 7.66 -0.07
CA LYS A 85 17.29 6.47 0.57
C LYS A 85 16.23 5.48 1.08
N LEU A 86 15.21 5.26 0.27
CA LEU A 86 14.13 4.32 0.50
C LEU A 86 14.30 3.10 -0.41
N LYS A 87 13.74 1.98 0.01
CA LYS A 87 13.56 0.79 -0.82
C LYS A 87 12.08 0.51 -1.00
N PHE A 88 11.72 -0.15 -2.09
CA PHE A 88 10.38 -0.68 -2.28
C PHE A 88 10.38 -2.16 -2.63
N GLU A 89 9.33 -2.86 -2.21
CA GLU A 89 9.08 -4.25 -2.53
C GLU A 89 7.64 -4.40 -3.00
N VAL A 90 7.43 -5.14 -4.09
CA VAL A 90 6.08 -5.39 -4.62
C VAL A 90 5.64 -6.78 -4.16
N GLN A 91 4.58 -6.84 -3.36
CA GLN A 91 4.00 -8.13 -2.96
C GLN A 91 2.51 -8.13 -3.29
N ASN A 92 2.08 -9.09 -4.10
CA ASN A 92 0.69 -9.24 -4.54
C ASN A 92 0.11 -7.95 -5.19
N GLY A 93 0.92 -7.21 -5.94
CA GLY A 93 0.51 -5.96 -6.62
C GLY A 93 0.39 -4.73 -5.71
N ILE A 94 0.87 -4.80 -4.47
CA ILE A 94 0.93 -3.68 -3.53
C ILE A 94 2.39 -3.31 -3.28
N TYR A 95 2.68 -2.01 -3.34
CA TYR A 95 4.03 -1.48 -3.17
C TYR A 95 4.27 -1.14 -1.69
N TYR A 96 5.26 -1.79 -1.08
CA TYR A 96 5.73 -1.50 0.27
C TYR A 96 6.95 -0.62 0.21
N ILE A 97 6.91 0.55 0.85
CA ILE A 97 8.00 1.52 0.82
C ILE A 97 8.56 1.66 2.22
N SER A 98 9.86 1.48 2.38
CA SER A 98 10.54 1.52 3.68
C SER A 98 11.89 2.22 3.58
N ILE A 99 12.41 2.67 4.72
CA ILE A 99 13.77 3.22 4.78
C ILE A 99 14.74 2.12 4.38
N GLN A 100 15.67 2.44 3.49
CA GLN A 100 16.77 1.55 3.17
C GLN A 100 17.68 1.49 4.40
N LYS A 101 17.51 0.47 5.24
CA LYS A 101 18.50 0.18 6.28
C LYS A 101 19.81 -0.14 5.56
N PRO A 102 20.95 0.49 5.90
CA PRO A 102 22.23 0.09 5.34
C PRO A 102 22.41 -1.40 5.62
N LEU A 103 22.82 -2.17 4.62
CA LEU A 103 23.22 -3.56 4.80
C LEU A 103 24.54 -3.55 5.60
N ILE A 104 24.45 -3.39 6.92
CA ILE A 104 25.58 -3.60 7.82
C ILE A 104 25.66 -5.12 8.03
N ALA A 105 26.79 -5.71 7.68
CA ALA A 105 27.14 -7.07 8.09
C ALA A 105 26.93 -7.22 9.61
N PRO A 106 26.45 -8.38 10.11
CA PRO A 106 26.06 -8.52 11.50
C PRO A 106 27.27 -8.31 12.42
N ALA A 107 27.20 -7.31 13.30
CA ALA A 107 28.12 -7.08 14.41
C ALA A 107 27.30 -6.79 15.70
N PRO A 108 27.81 -7.19 16.87
CA PRO A 108 27.04 -7.67 18.02
C PRO A 108 26.23 -6.59 18.78
N PRO A 109 25.21 -7.00 19.56
CA PRO A 109 24.32 -6.09 20.27
C PRO A 109 25.07 -5.42 21.44
N THR A 110 25.07 -4.09 21.46
CA THR A 110 25.34 -3.31 22.67
C THR A 110 24.04 -2.67 23.13
N ASN A 111 23.65 -3.06 24.35
CA ASN A 111 22.54 -2.53 25.11
C ASN A 111 22.77 -1.07 25.54
N ASP A 112 21.67 -0.48 26.00
CA ASP A 112 21.55 0.74 26.82
C ASP A 112 21.53 2.11 26.10
N SER A 113 20.33 2.69 25.99
CA SER A 113 19.86 3.68 26.98
C SER A 113 18.56 4.35 26.51
N THR A 114 17.49 4.20 27.30
CA THR A 114 16.40 5.19 27.44
C THR A 114 16.83 6.24 28.48
N PRO A 115 16.06 7.29 28.86
CA PRO A 115 15.05 8.14 28.18
C PRO A 115 15.28 9.66 28.43
N LYS A 116 14.60 10.58 27.72
CA LYS A 116 14.14 11.86 28.35
C LYS A 116 13.01 12.58 27.60
N LEU A 117 11.99 12.95 28.38
CA LEU A 117 10.76 13.70 28.09
C LEU A 117 11.04 15.18 27.68
N LEU A 118 10.15 15.92 27.00
CA LEU A 118 9.00 16.72 27.55
C LEU A 118 8.32 17.56 26.39
N PRO A 119 7.25 18.37 26.63
CA PRO A 119 5.92 18.28 26.01
C PRO A 119 5.52 19.46 25.06
N SER A 120 4.33 19.40 24.44
CA SER A 120 3.40 20.51 24.08
C SER A 120 2.33 19.94 23.12
N THR A 121 1.05 19.76 23.48
CA THR A 121 -0.05 20.75 23.65
C THR A 121 -0.12 21.79 22.53
N VAL A 122 -1.09 21.62 21.61
CA VAL A 122 -2.08 22.60 21.08
C VAL A 122 -3.08 21.76 20.27
N GLU A 123 -4.23 21.41 20.83
CA GLU A 123 -5.51 22.13 20.78
C GLU A 123 -6.31 21.96 19.47
N THR A 124 -7.51 21.46 19.70
CA THR A 124 -8.63 21.07 18.86
C THR A 124 -9.09 22.13 17.85
N LYS A 125 -9.45 21.69 16.63
CA LYS A 125 -10.62 22.23 15.93
C LYS A 125 -11.40 21.12 15.21
N VAL A 126 -12.54 20.78 15.80
CA VAL A 126 -13.57 19.88 15.29
C VAL A 126 -14.34 20.57 14.16
N THR A 127 -14.84 19.85 13.13
CA THR A 127 -16.28 19.59 12.83
C THR A 127 -16.45 19.59 11.28
N PRO A 128 -17.46 18.97 10.61
CA PRO A 128 -18.09 17.64 10.71
C PRO A 128 -18.23 16.88 9.34
N VAL A 129 -18.31 15.54 9.40
CA VAL A 129 -19.32 14.60 8.83
C VAL A 129 -19.86 14.78 7.38
N PRO A 130 -19.92 13.70 6.57
CA PRO A 130 -21.22 13.05 6.33
C PRO A 130 -21.33 11.60 6.85
N THR A 131 -22.48 11.34 7.45
CA THR A 131 -22.94 10.13 8.14
C THR A 131 -23.31 9.01 7.17
N GLN A 132 -23.08 7.76 7.56
CA GLN A 132 -23.92 6.54 7.40
C GLN A 132 -22.98 5.32 7.56
N SER A 133 -23.18 4.34 8.45
CA SER A 133 -24.41 3.76 8.98
C SER A 133 -24.18 3.20 10.40
N THR A 134 -25.18 3.39 11.26
CA THR A 134 -25.27 2.93 12.65
C THR A 134 -25.82 1.51 12.73
N ASN A 135 -25.04 0.52 12.30
CA ASN A 135 -25.31 -0.86 12.74
C ASN A 135 -24.34 -1.21 13.89
N PRO A 136 -24.85 -1.71 15.04
CA PRO A 136 -23.98 -2.37 16.02
C PRO A 136 -23.23 -3.51 15.32
N PRO A 137 -21.99 -3.84 15.75
CA PRO A 137 -21.22 -4.91 15.13
C PRO A 137 -22.02 -6.21 15.24
N SER A 138 -22.66 -6.64 14.15
CA SER A 138 -23.11 -8.02 14.01
C SER A 138 -21.83 -8.84 14.07
N ILE A 139 -21.60 -9.50 15.21
CA ILE A 139 -20.42 -10.34 15.47
C ILE A 139 -20.44 -11.45 14.41
N LYS A 140 -19.83 -11.17 13.26
CA LYS A 140 -19.45 -12.18 12.31
C LYS A 140 -18.13 -12.73 12.83
N THR A 141 -18.03 -14.05 12.89
CA THR A 141 -16.81 -14.74 13.31
C THR A 141 -15.61 -14.15 12.60
N ALA A 142 -14.49 -13.91 13.31
CA ALA A 142 -13.28 -13.30 12.74
C ALA A 142 -12.86 -13.94 11.40
N LYS A 143 -13.03 -15.26 11.27
CA LYS A 143 -12.76 -16.02 10.04
C LYS A 143 -13.60 -15.60 8.83
N GLU A 144 -14.86 -15.24 9.01
CA GLU A 144 -15.73 -14.74 7.94
C GLU A 144 -15.38 -13.28 7.60
N ALA A 145 -15.09 -12.47 8.62
CA ALA A 145 -14.72 -11.06 8.45
C ALA A 145 -13.42 -10.88 7.65
N LEU A 146 -12.46 -11.79 7.80
CA LEU A 146 -11.17 -11.79 7.07
C LEU A 146 -11.33 -11.83 5.54
N THR A 147 -12.41 -12.44 5.04
CA THR A 147 -12.67 -12.56 3.59
C THR A 147 -13.39 -11.33 2.99
N LYS A 148 -13.93 -10.44 3.83
CA LYS A 148 -14.65 -9.26 3.34
C LYS A 148 -13.72 -8.25 2.72
N LYS A 149 -14.22 -7.60 1.66
CA LYS A 149 -13.52 -6.51 0.99
C LYS A 149 -13.68 -5.21 1.78
N VAL A 150 -12.57 -4.55 2.03
CA VAL A 150 -12.49 -3.24 2.70
C VAL A 150 -11.83 -2.23 1.76
N SER A 151 -12.20 -0.97 1.91
CA SER A 151 -11.62 0.13 1.13
C SER A 151 -11.52 1.36 1.99
N VAL A 152 -10.32 1.92 2.05
CA VAL A 152 -9.99 2.97 2.99
C VAL A 152 -8.84 3.82 2.47
N ARG A 153 -8.89 5.10 2.82
CA ARG A 153 -7.80 6.05 2.60
C ARG A 153 -7.58 6.80 3.90
N PHE A 154 -6.35 6.74 4.38
CA PHE A 154 -5.95 7.38 5.62
C PHE A 154 -4.68 8.18 5.38
N ALA A 155 -4.65 9.37 5.94
CA ALA A 155 -3.47 10.21 5.98
C ALA A 155 -3.19 10.57 7.44
N LYS A 156 -2.01 10.20 7.94
CA LYS A 156 -1.54 10.47 9.30
C LYS A 156 -2.50 10.01 10.40
N VAL A 157 -3.12 8.83 10.22
CA VAL A 157 -4.12 8.30 11.16
C VAL A 157 -3.47 7.34 12.16
N ASP A 158 -3.91 7.41 13.42
CA ASP A 158 -3.43 6.53 14.49
C ASP A 158 -3.87 5.08 14.27
N ILE A 159 -2.97 4.14 14.58
CA ILE A 159 -3.20 2.69 14.41
C ILE A 159 -4.49 2.20 15.11
N HIS A 160 -4.81 2.70 16.30
CA HIS A 160 -6.04 2.32 17.02
C HIS A 160 -7.30 2.75 16.27
N THR A 161 -7.30 3.98 15.75
CA THR A 161 -8.42 4.52 14.97
C THR A 161 -8.56 3.77 13.65
N LEU A 162 -7.44 3.51 12.99
CA LEU A 162 -7.35 2.71 11.77
C LEU A 162 -7.99 1.33 11.95
N MET A 163 -7.62 0.61 13.01
CA MET A 163 -8.15 -0.72 13.31
C MET A 163 -9.64 -0.71 13.64
N LYS A 164 -10.13 0.30 14.37
CA LYS A 164 -11.56 0.47 14.62
C LYS A 164 -12.36 0.69 13.33
N VAL A 165 -11.84 1.50 12.39
CA VAL A 165 -12.51 1.74 11.10
C VAL A 165 -12.56 0.47 10.26
N LEU A 166 -11.46 -0.29 10.19
CA LEU A 166 -11.41 -1.56 9.48
C LEU A 166 -12.36 -2.60 10.08
N GLY A 167 -12.37 -2.71 11.41
CA GLY A 167 -13.28 -3.59 12.13
C GLY A 167 -14.74 -3.27 11.84
N ARG A 168 -15.12 -1.99 11.86
CA ARG A 168 -16.48 -1.55 11.50
C ARG A 168 -16.87 -1.91 10.07
N GLN A 169 -15.97 -1.72 9.10
CA GLN A 169 -16.25 -2.09 7.70
C GLN A 169 -16.43 -3.60 7.51
N ALA A 170 -15.63 -4.40 8.21
CA ALA A 170 -15.73 -5.86 8.14
C ALA A 170 -16.82 -6.44 9.06
N GLY A 171 -17.33 -5.68 10.03
CA GLY A 171 -18.26 -6.18 11.04
C GLY A 171 -17.58 -7.12 12.05
N VAL A 172 -16.33 -6.83 12.41
CA VAL A 172 -15.56 -7.55 13.43
C VAL A 172 -14.96 -6.57 14.43
N GLU A 173 -14.88 -6.96 15.68
CA GLU A 173 -14.19 -6.18 16.69
C GLU A 173 -12.68 -6.42 16.59
N ILE A 174 -11.93 -5.32 16.40
CA ILE A 174 -10.47 -5.34 16.34
C ILE A 174 -9.94 -4.60 17.55
N GLU A 175 -9.26 -5.33 18.43
CA GLU A 175 -8.65 -4.82 19.64
C GLU A 175 -7.15 -4.65 19.42
N VAL A 176 -6.61 -3.51 19.82
CA VAL A 176 -5.18 -3.19 19.69
C VAL A 176 -4.60 -3.13 21.10
N LEU A 177 -3.64 -3.99 21.39
CA LEU A 177 -3.05 -4.08 22.72
C LEU A 177 -2.32 -2.76 23.08
N PRO A 178 -2.32 -2.37 24.37
CA PRO A 178 -1.67 -1.13 24.82
C PRO A 178 -0.14 -1.14 24.61
N THR A 179 0.45 -2.31 24.42
CA THR A 179 1.88 -2.48 24.07
C THR A 179 2.21 -1.98 22.66
N VAL A 180 1.21 -1.80 21.78
CA VAL A 180 1.40 -1.31 20.42
C VAL A 180 1.65 0.20 20.44
N PRO A 181 2.77 0.70 19.90
CA PRO A 181 3.02 2.14 19.82
C PRO A 181 1.96 2.85 18.97
N LEU A 182 1.65 4.10 19.33
CA LEU A 182 0.74 4.99 18.59
C LEU A 182 1.38 5.44 17.27
N TYR A 183 1.46 4.54 16.30
CA TYR A 183 1.95 4.84 14.96
C TYR A 183 0.93 5.69 14.20
N LYS A 184 1.43 6.71 13.49
CA LYS A 184 0.68 7.45 12.47
C LYS A 184 1.01 6.88 11.11
N LEU A 185 -0.01 6.38 10.42
CA LEU A 185 0.13 5.71 9.13
C LEU A 185 -0.57 6.50 8.02
N ASP A 186 0.07 6.49 6.85
CA ASP A 186 -0.45 6.97 5.58
C ASP A 186 -0.65 5.74 4.68
N ALA A 187 -1.90 5.39 4.40
CA ALA A 187 -2.24 4.17 3.68
C ALA A 187 -3.46 4.35 2.79
N ARG A 188 -3.39 3.77 1.59
CA ARG A 188 -4.53 3.68 0.67
C ARG A 188 -4.73 2.23 0.27
N LEU A 189 -5.85 1.66 0.70
CA LEU A 189 -6.23 0.27 0.42
C LEU A 189 -7.55 0.30 -0.35
N SER A 190 -7.58 -0.24 -1.57
CA SER A 190 -8.80 -0.26 -2.40
C SER A 190 -9.12 -1.69 -2.81
N GLN A 191 -10.31 -2.18 -2.45
CA GLN A 191 -10.81 -3.53 -2.76
C GLN A 191 -9.95 -4.70 -2.26
N LEU A 192 -9.25 -4.53 -1.13
CA LEU A 192 -8.50 -5.62 -0.49
C LEU A 192 -9.40 -6.42 0.46
N THR A 193 -9.11 -7.71 0.64
CA THR A 193 -9.70 -8.47 1.76
C THR A 193 -9.18 -7.94 3.09
N LEU A 194 -9.97 -8.04 4.15
CA LEU A 194 -9.57 -7.60 5.49
C LEU A 194 -8.28 -8.29 5.93
N GLU A 195 -8.13 -9.59 5.68
CA GLU A 195 -6.89 -10.32 5.95
C GLU A 195 -5.69 -9.66 5.30
N LYS A 196 -5.78 -9.39 3.99
CA LYS A 196 -4.68 -8.74 3.26
C LYS A 196 -4.43 -7.34 3.80
N ALA A 197 -5.47 -6.56 4.08
CA ALA A 197 -5.33 -5.23 4.67
C ALA A 197 -4.62 -5.27 6.03
N LEU A 198 -5.00 -6.21 6.91
CA LEU A 198 -4.40 -6.37 8.23
C LEU A 198 -2.94 -6.82 8.12
N THR A 199 -2.64 -7.83 7.32
CA THR A 199 -1.25 -8.26 7.05
C THR A 199 -0.39 -7.09 6.58
N GLN A 200 -0.91 -6.25 5.69
CA GLN A 200 -0.18 -5.13 5.11
C GLN A 200 0.15 -4.06 6.15
N ILE A 201 -0.87 -3.63 6.92
CA ILE A 201 -0.69 -2.61 7.95
C ILE A 201 0.20 -3.12 9.07
N THR A 202 -0.03 -4.36 9.52
CA THR A 202 0.74 -4.96 10.61
C THR A 202 2.19 -5.20 10.21
N THR A 203 2.45 -5.75 9.01
CA THR A 203 3.82 -5.93 8.50
C THR A 203 4.58 -4.61 8.40
N ALA A 204 3.94 -3.56 7.87
CA ALA A 204 4.58 -2.24 7.74
C ALA A 204 4.91 -1.60 9.11
N ALA A 205 4.12 -1.90 10.14
CA ALA A 205 4.32 -1.41 11.50
C ALA A 205 5.09 -2.39 12.42
N ASN A 206 5.59 -3.52 11.88
CA ASN A 206 6.21 -4.61 12.65
C ASN A 206 5.30 -5.17 13.77
N LEU A 207 4.03 -5.32 13.45
CA LEU A 207 2.97 -5.89 14.28
C LEU A 207 2.54 -7.25 13.74
N GLU A 208 1.75 -7.96 14.52
CA GLU A 208 1.05 -9.16 14.10
C GLU A 208 -0.41 -9.11 14.55
N PHE A 209 -1.30 -9.77 13.81
CA PHE A 209 -2.70 -9.93 14.17
C PHE A 209 -3.01 -11.39 14.48
N VAL A 210 -3.85 -11.63 15.49
CA VAL A 210 -4.30 -12.96 15.90
C VAL A 210 -5.82 -12.95 15.99
N ALA A 211 -6.46 -13.89 15.29
CA ALA A 211 -7.90 -14.11 15.45
C ALA A 211 -8.13 -14.92 16.72
N THR A 212 -8.96 -14.40 17.63
CA THR A 212 -9.29 -15.07 18.89
C THR A 212 -10.49 -16.00 18.72
N GLU A 213 -10.61 -16.98 19.61
CA GLU A 213 -11.79 -17.87 19.67
C GLU A 213 -13.08 -17.11 20.01
N LYS A 214 -12.96 -15.91 20.58
CA LYS A 214 -14.08 -15.00 20.88
C LYS A 214 -14.63 -14.29 19.64
N GLY A 215 -14.05 -14.56 18.47
CA GLY A 215 -14.44 -13.92 17.22
C GLY A 215 -13.94 -12.48 17.06
N THR A 216 -12.99 -12.05 17.89
CA THR A 216 -12.31 -10.75 17.78
C THR A 216 -10.94 -10.91 17.11
N ILE A 217 -10.35 -9.80 16.66
CA ILE A 217 -8.98 -9.78 16.13
C ILE A 217 -8.13 -8.93 17.06
N GLU A 218 -7.07 -9.51 17.62
CA GLU A 218 -6.11 -8.80 18.47
C GLU A 218 -4.87 -8.40 17.66
N ILE A 219 -4.45 -7.14 17.78
CA ILE A 219 -3.20 -6.62 17.20
C ILE A 219 -2.16 -6.48 18.30
N ARG A 220 -0.99 -7.11 18.11
CA ARG A 220 0.13 -7.10 19.05
C ARG A 220 1.46 -6.84 18.36
N LEU A 221 2.49 -6.48 19.12
CA LEU A 221 3.85 -6.39 18.59
C LEU A 221 4.27 -7.78 18.10
N LYS A 222 4.89 -7.85 16.92
CA LYS A 222 5.49 -9.09 16.44
C LYS A 222 6.62 -9.44 17.40
N LYS A 223 6.44 -10.46 18.23
CA LYS A 223 7.49 -10.94 19.14
C LYS A 223 8.66 -11.37 18.26
N ALA A 224 9.84 -10.79 18.49
CA ALA A 224 11.05 -11.28 17.85
C ALA A 224 11.18 -12.75 18.25
N LEU A 225 11.05 -13.65 17.28
CA LEU A 225 11.30 -15.07 17.49
C LEU A 225 12.79 -15.19 17.81
N ASP A 226 13.11 -15.39 19.09
CA ASP A 226 14.43 -15.79 19.51
C ASP A 226 14.76 -17.11 18.79
N PRO A 227 15.79 -17.20 17.93
CA PRO A 227 16.18 -18.45 17.28
C PRO A 227 16.92 -19.40 18.24
N SER A 228 16.60 -19.37 19.53
CA SER A 228 17.40 -19.97 20.61
C SER A 228 16.73 -21.18 21.26
N LEU A 229 16.09 -22.07 20.48
CA LEU A 229 15.64 -23.40 20.92
C LEU A 229 15.35 -24.27 19.69
N ASP A 230 16.39 -24.86 19.11
CA ASP A 230 16.47 -26.30 18.78
C ASP A 230 17.95 -26.70 18.67
#